data_AF-A0A2H0N2N3-F1
#
_entry.id   AF-A0A2H0N2N3-F1
#
_cell.length_a   1.000
_cell.length_b   1.000
_cell.length_c   1.000
_cell.angle_alpha   90.00
_cell.angle_beta   90.00
_cell.angle_gamma   90.00
#
_symmetry.space_group_name_H-M   'P 1'
#
loop_
_entity.id
_entity.type
_entity.pdbx_description
1 polymer ?
#
loop_
_entity_poly.entity_id
_entity_poly.type
_entity_poly.pdbx_seq_one_letter_code
_entity_poly.pdbx_strand_id
1 'polypeptide(L)'
;MGFFSYLFGTESAYSADMKSLPRDAIRVIVSRGVIRTLDQKEEFLVEDAIDRARRDGKISLQKIDTLLRSLVNQHKISVNDKQGILMQFQQYFESHKNGI
;
A
#
# COMPACT_ATOMS: atom_id res chain seq x y z
N MET A 1 8.38 -22.74 -1.55
CA MET A 1 7.10 -22.20 -1.02
C MET A 1 6.96 -20.77 -1.52
N GLY A 2 6.60 -20.62 -2.80
CA GLY A 2 6.63 -19.34 -3.52
C GLY A 2 5.22 -18.79 -3.68
N PHE A 3 4.77 -18.00 -2.71
CA PHE A 3 3.56 -17.16 -2.83
C PHE A 3 3.83 -15.85 -3.58
N PHE A 4 5.10 -15.58 -3.93
CA PHE A 4 5.52 -14.35 -4.58
C PHE A 4 5.42 -14.38 -6.11
N SER A 5 5.48 -15.54 -6.79
CA SER A 5 5.59 -15.59 -8.26
C SER A 5 4.33 -15.18 -9.03
N TYR A 6 3.15 -15.18 -8.41
CA TYR A 6 1.89 -14.85 -9.09
C TYR A 6 1.59 -13.34 -9.16
N LEU A 7 2.38 -12.49 -8.50
CA LEU A 7 2.10 -11.06 -8.40
C LEU A 7 2.86 -10.20 -9.43
N PHE A 8 3.73 -10.81 -10.24
CA PHE A 8 4.72 -10.07 -11.05
C PHE A 8 4.53 -10.14 -12.56
N GLY A 9 3.50 -10.85 -13.04
CA GLY A 9 3.13 -10.87 -14.46
C GLY A 9 1.69 -10.40 -14.63
N THR A 10 1.47 -9.51 -15.59
CA THR A 10 0.17 -8.99 -16.06
C THR A 10 -0.55 -7.96 -15.19
N GLU A 11 -0.98 -6.90 -15.86
CA GLU A 11 -1.73 -5.76 -15.36
C GLU A 11 -3.01 -6.19 -14.61
N SER A 12 -3.31 -5.54 -13.48
CA SER A 12 -4.63 -5.52 -12.83
C SER A 12 -5.11 -6.70 -11.95
N ALA A 13 -4.23 -7.42 -11.24
CA ALA A 13 -4.66 -8.44 -10.26
C ALA A 13 -5.11 -7.91 -8.88
N TYR A 14 -5.03 -6.60 -8.61
CA TYR A 14 -5.44 -6.03 -7.33
C TYR A 14 -6.90 -5.61 -7.35
N SER A 15 -7.64 -5.92 -6.28
CA SER A 15 -9.07 -5.59 -6.22
C SER A 15 -9.30 -4.08 -6.32
N ALA A 16 -10.25 -3.70 -7.18
CA ALA A 16 -10.79 -2.35 -7.30
C ALA A 16 -11.80 -2.01 -6.17
N ASP A 17 -12.07 -2.96 -5.27
CA ASP A 17 -12.95 -2.76 -4.13
C ASP A 17 -12.48 -1.59 -3.27
N MET A 18 -13.37 -0.60 -3.11
CA MET A 18 -13.15 0.54 -2.24
C MET A 18 -13.31 0.11 -0.79
N LYS A 19 -12.19 -0.02 -0.08
CA LYS A 19 -12.17 -0.40 1.33
C LYS A 19 -11.96 0.83 2.19
N SER A 20 -12.59 0.82 3.37
CA SER A 20 -12.39 1.88 4.36
C SER A 20 -10.94 1.86 4.83
N LEU A 21 -10.28 3.01 4.80
CA LEU A 21 -8.91 3.17 5.24
C LEU A 21 -8.79 4.46 6.06
N PRO A 22 -8.89 4.37 7.40
CA PRO A 22 -8.70 5.53 8.26
C PRO A 22 -7.25 6.00 8.22
N ARG A 23 -7.02 7.30 8.46
CA ARG A 23 -5.69 7.91 8.38
C ARG A 23 -4.70 7.27 9.37
N ASP A 24 -5.18 6.91 10.55
CA ASP A 24 -4.37 6.24 11.56
C ASP A 24 -3.89 4.86 11.10
N ALA A 25 -4.72 4.12 10.33
CA ALA A 25 -4.30 2.85 9.76
C ALA A 25 -3.21 3.03 8.70
N ILE A 26 -3.28 4.09 7.87
CA ILE A 26 -2.21 4.42 6.91
C ILE A 26 -0.90 4.59 7.65
N ARG A 27 -0.90 5.40 8.71
CA ARG A 27 0.29 5.67 9.51
C ARG A 27 0.87 4.39 10.12
N VAL A 28 0.04 3.54 10.70
CA VAL A 28 0.49 2.26 11.27
C VAL A 28 1.08 1.34 10.20
N ILE A 29 0.46 1.26 9.03
CA ILE A 29 0.88 0.38 7.92
C ILE A 29 2.20 0.84 7.31
N VAL A 30 2.35 2.15 7.11
CA VAL A 30 3.52 2.76 6.45
C VAL A 30 4.66 2.98 7.45
N SER A 31 4.38 2.91 8.75
CA SER A 31 5.40 3.15 9.77
C SER A 31 6.62 2.24 9.63
N ARG A 32 7.80 2.83 9.78
CA ARG A 32 9.11 2.16 9.87
C ARG A 32 9.13 0.89 10.72
N GLY A 33 8.29 0.80 11.77
CA GLY A 33 8.17 -0.40 12.60
C GLY A 33 7.70 -1.64 11.82
N VAL A 34 6.90 -1.42 10.78
CA VAL A 34 6.36 -2.46 9.90
C VAL A 34 7.25 -2.64 8.66
N ILE A 35 7.87 -1.55 8.17
CA ILE A 35 8.70 -1.56 6.96
C ILE A 35 10.09 -1.04 7.30
N ARG A 36 10.99 -1.96 7.65
CA ARG A 36 12.36 -1.67 8.11
C ARG A 36 13.22 -0.84 7.15
N THR A 37 12.86 -0.81 5.87
CA THR A 37 13.64 -0.16 4.81
C THR A 37 13.19 1.26 4.48
N LEU A 38 12.01 1.69 4.95
CA LEU A 38 11.51 3.04 4.70
C LEU A 38 12.26 4.09 5.53
N ASP A 39 12.58 5.24 4.94
CA ASP A 39 13.00 6.44 5.68
C ASP A 39 11.80 7.26 6.16
N GLN A 40 12.00 8.09 7.20
CA GLN A 40 10.93 8.93 7.76
C GLN A 40 10.35 9.92 6.73
N LYS A 41 11.19 10.35 5.78
CA LYS A 41 10.76 11.19 4.64
C LYS A 41 9.88 10.41 3.66
N GLU A 42 10.25 9.15 3.39
CA GLU A 42 9.49 8.26 2.50
C GLU A 42 8.16 7.88 3.12
N GLU A 43 8.14 7.64 4.44
CA GLU A 43 6.94 7.37 5.23
C GLU A 43 5.94 8.51 5.08
N PHE A 44 6.39 9.75 5.32
CA PHE A 44 5.54 10.92 5.15
C PHE A 44 5.04 11.10 3.70
N LEU A 45 5.89 10.86 2.70
CA LEU A 45 5.51 10.98 1.29
C LEU A 45 4.45 9.94 0.90
N VAL A 46 4.60 8.70 1.35
CA VAL A 46 3.65 7.63 1.08
C VAL A 46 2.34 7.89 1.83
N GLU A 47 2.40 8.29 3.10
CA GLU A 47 1.22 8.65 3.88
C GLU A 47 0.42 9.77 3.22
N ASP A 48 1.07 10.88 2.85
CA ASP A 48 0.42 12.02 2.19
C ASP A 48 -0.13 11.63 0.81
N ALA A 49 0.60 10.84 0.02
CA ALA A 49 0.13 10.39 -1.29
C ALA A 49 -1.12 9.50 -1.17
N ILE A 50 -1.14 8.57 -0.21
CA ILE A 50 -2.30 7.70 0.04
C ILE A 50 -3.45 8.53 0.58
N ASP A 51 -3.19 9.42 1.55
CA ASP A 51 -4.20 10.28 2.18
C ASP A 51 -4.94 11.14 1.15
N ARG A 52 -4.19 11.76 0.22
CA ARG A 52 -4.74 12.55 -0.89
C ARG A 52 -5.49 11.71 -1.93
N ALA A 53 -5.10 10.46 -2.11
CA ALA A 53 -5.74 9.59 -3.09
C ALA A 53 -7.03 8.94 -2.61
N ARG A 54 -7.28 8.96 -1.29
CA ARG A 54 -8.55 8.53 -0.70
C ARG A 54 -9.70 9.37 -1.24
N ARG A 55 -10.85 8.74 -1.44
CA ARG A 55 -12.13 9.41 -1.65
C ARG A 55 -13.08 8.95 -0.57
N ASP A 56 -13.64 9.89 0.19
CA ASP A 56 -14.57 9.61 1.30
C ASP A 56 -14.02 8.61 2.33
N GLY A 57 -12.71 8.70 2.63
CA GLY A 57 -12.04 7.80 3.57
C GLY A 57 -11.83 6.37 3.05
N LYS A 58 -12.11 6.12 1.77
CA LYS A 58 -11.94 4.82 1.11
C LYS A 58 -10.86 4.87 0.04
N ILE A 59 -10.21 3.73 -0.19
CA ILE A 59 -9.27 3.53 -1.28
C ILE A 59 -9.26 2.06 -1.70
N SER A 60 -8.92 1.81 -2.96
CA SER A 60 -8.73 0.44 -3.46
C SER A 60 -7.24 0.08 -3.48
N LEU A 61 -6.96 -1.22 -3.36
CA LEU A 61 -5.58 -1.73 -3.41
C LEU A 61 -4.94 -1.45 -4.78
N GLN A 62 -5.73 -1.52 -5.86
CA GLN A 62 -5.30 -1.12 -7.21
C GLN A 62 -4.82 0.34 -7.27
N LYS A 63 -5.53 1.25 -6.57
CA LYS A 63 -5.17 2.66 -6.54
C LYS A 63 -3.90 2.88 -5.73
N ILE A 64 -3.74 2.16 -4.61
CA ILE A 64 -2.49 2.15 -3.83
C ILE A 64 -1.32 1.65 -4.69
N ASP A 65 -1.46 0.53 -5.39
CA ASP A 65 -0.40 0.01 -6.29
C ASP A 65 -0.01 1.05 -7.35
N THR A 66 -1.00 1.72 -7.95
CA THR A 66 -0.75 2.77 -8.96
C THR A 66 0.03 3.95 -8.37
N LEU A 67 -0.31 4.41 -7.17
CA LEU A 67 0.40 5.48 -6.48
C LEU A 67 1.84 5.07 -6.14
N LEU A 68 2.02 3.89 -5.56
CA LEU A 68 3.34 3.38 -5.20
C LEU A 68 4.20 3.16 -6.45
N ARG A 69 3.63 2.68 -7.56
CA ARG A 69 4.32 2.62 -8.87
C ARG A 69 4.81 3.99 -9.31
N SER A 70 3.96 5.02 -9.18
CA SER A 70 4.37 6.39 -9.50
C SER A 70 5.52 6.88 -8.62
N LEU A 71 5.49 6.59 -7.31
CA LEU A 71 6.56 6.95 -6.39
C LEU A 71 7.88 6.22 -6.68
N VAL A 72 7.82 4.94 -7.05
CA VAL A 72 8.98 4.16 -7.50
C VAL A 72 9.57 4.75 -8.80
N ASN A 73 8.71 5.08 -9.77
CA ASN A 73 9.12 5.68 -11.04
C ASN A 73 9.76 7.06 -10.85
N GLN A 74 9.33 7.80 -9.82
CA GLN A 74 9.92 9.07 -9.40
C GLN A 74 11.15 8.91 -8.50
N HIS A 75 11.61 7.68 -8.26
CA HIS A 75 12.71 7.34 -7.35
C HIS A 75 12.53 7.90 -5.94
N LYS A 76 11.28 8.01 -5.48
CA LYS A 76 10.92 8.48 -4.13
C LYS A 76 10.93 7.36 -3.10
N ILE A 77 10.73 6.11 -3.54
CA ILE A 77 10.78 4.90 -2.73
C ILE A 77 11.41 3.78 -3.57
N SER A 78 11.97 2.75 -2.93
CA SER A 78 12.48 1.60 -3.67
C SER A 78 11.37 0.63 -4.09
N VAL A 79 11.69 -0.26 -5.05
CA VAL A 79 10.77 -1.33 -5.45
C VAL A 79 10.45 -2.26 -4.28
N ASN A 80 11.42 -2.49 -3.39
CA ASN A 80 11.24 -3.31 -2.18
C ASN A 80 10.28 -2.65 -1.19
N ASP A 81 10.39 -1.34 -1.01
CA ASP A 81 9.50 -0.56 -0.14
C ASP A 81 8.08 -0.61 -0.66
N LYS A 82 7.89 -0.41 -1.97
CA LYS A 82 6.59 -0.59 -2.61
C LYS A 82 6.00 -1.96 -2.30
N GLN A 83 6.78 -3.03 -2.43
CA GLN A 83 6.31 -4.40 -2.18
C GLN A 83 5.92 -4.59 -0.71
N GLY A 84 6.74 -4.10 0.22
CA GLY A 84 6.46 -4.15 1.65
C GLY A 84 5.17 -3.41 1.99
N ILE A 85 5.02 -2.18 1.52
CA ILE A 85 3.82 -1.35 1.76
C ILE A 85 2.58 -2.06 1.22
N LEU A 86 2.63 -2.51 -0.03
CA LEU A 86 1.48 -3.10 -0.70
C LEU A 86 1.02 -4.40 -0.04
N MET A 87 1.96 -5.24 0.41
CA MET A 87 1.67 -6.47 1.16
C MET A 87 0.96 -6.18 2.48
N GLN A 88 1.39 -5.14 3.20
CA GLN A 88 0.76 -4.74 4.47
C GLN A 88 -0.67 -4.20 4.26
N PHE A 89 -0.89 -3.41 3.21
CA PHE A 89 -2.24 -2.97 2.85
C PHE A 89 -3.15 -4.13 2.46
N GLN A 90 -2.62 -5.11 1.72
CA GLN A 90 -3.37 -6.31 1.37
C GLN A 90 -3.75 -7.11 2.62
N GLN A 91 -2.78 -7.36 3.52
CA GLN A 91 -3.03 -8.07 4.77
C GLN A 91 -4.05 -7.34 5.66
N TYR A 92 -3.97 -6.01 5.74
CA TYR A 92 -4.95 -5.19 6.45
C TYR A 92 -6.36 -5.37 5.86
N PHE A 93 -6.48 -5.31 4.54
CA PHE A 93 -7.75 -5.43 3.82
C PHE A 93 -8.33 -6.84 3.81
N GLU A 94 -7.52 -7.89 3.89
CA GLU A 94 -7.95 -9.27 4.09
C GLU A 94 -8.39 -9.50 5.54
N SER A 95 -7.63 -8.99 6.50
CA SER A 95 -7.97 -9.09 7.93
C SER A 95 -9.28 -8.35 8.25
N HIS A 96 -9.52 -7.19 7.63
CA HIS A 96 -10.77 -6.43 7.76
C HIS A 96 -11.92 -6.99 6.90
N LYS A 97 -11.68 -7.98 6.03
CA LYS A 97 -12.75 -8.72 5.33
C LYS A 97 -13.32 -9.85 6.19
N ASN A 98 -12.56 -10.33 7.19
CA ASN A 98 -12.96 -11.40 8.10
C ASN A 98 -13.46 -10.90 9.47
N GLY A 99 -13.63 -9.58 9.63
CA GLY A 99 -14.32 -9.00 10.78
C GLY A 99 -15.84 -9.11 10.58
N ILE A 100 -16.45 -9.97 11.40
CA ILE A 100 -17.87 -10.30 11.52
C ILE A 100 -18.73 -9.03 11.66
#